data_AF-A0A4Y4LZ63-F1
#
_entry.id   AF-A0A4Y4LZ63-F1
#
_cell.length_a   1.000
_cell.length_b   1.000
_cell.length_c   1.000
_cell.angle_alpha   90.00
_cell.angle_beta   90.00
_cell.angle_gamma   90.00
#
_symmetry.space_group_name_H-M   'P 1'
#
loop_
_entity.id
_entity.type
_entity.pdbx_description
1 polymer ?
#
loop_
_entity_poly.entity_id
_entity_poly.type
_entity_poly.pdbx_seq_one_letter_code
_entity_poly.pdbx_strand_id
1 'polypeptide(L)'
;MALTGEVTGSFSKDKTGKVLQLNGDKASANFVQPPNASESLSNEKKDLESIIYKMTNSVNISPEALEGLGNMLATENAAFLFMLPHLKVMDKMSVYVPALKRRMSIVKSFFQLMNTGFRNSDLDAEPVITPYIINNEAKFYEMLMAVNGNQPLFSQKATMEKAGIKDVDKMQEEIKKETPVPAKEIVKILYNYLGFNNKSLY
;
A
#
# COMPACT_ATOMS: atom_id res chain seq x y z
N MET A 1 35.79 -27.58 24.05
CA MET A 1 36.53 -28.53 23.17
C MET A 1 35.97 -29.90 23.44
N ALA A 2 35.60 -30.64 22.40
CA ALA A 2 35.17 -32.02 22.50
C ALA A 2 36.27 -32.88 21.84
N LEU A 3 36.86 -33.78 22.62
CA LEU A 3 37.89 -34.70 22.17
C LEU A 3 37.27 -36.10 22.11
N THR A 4 37.47 -36.78 20.98
CA THR A 4 37.03 -38.17 20.79
C THR A 4 38.26 -39.01 20.45
N GLY A 5 38.55 -40.05 21.24
CA GLY A 5 39.74 -40.90 21.10
C GLY A 5 40.64 -40.93 22.34
N GLU A 6 41.68 -41.77 22.30
CA GLU A 6 42.68 -41.87 23.37
C GLU A 6 43.67 -40.70 23.27
N VAL A 7 43.78 -39.91 24.35
CA VAL A 7 44.62 -38.73 24.40
C VAL A 7 45.95 -39.10 25.05
N THR A 8 47.00 -39.23 24.24
CA THR A 8 48.37 -39.44 24.74
C THR A 8 49.22 -38.23 24.38
N GLY A 9 49.51 -37.36 25.35
CA GLY A 9 50.36 -36.19 25.14
C GLY A 9 51.15 -35.84 26.40
N SER A 10 52.47 -35.66 26.24
CA SER A 10 53.34 -35.25 27.34
C SER A 10 53.26 -33.73 27.52
N PHE A 11 52.67 -33.29 28.63
CA PHE A 11 52.72 -31.88 29.03
C PHE A 11 54.08 -31.60 29.69
N SER A 12 55.10 -31.31 28.89
CA SER A 12 56.34 -30.74 29.41
C SER A 12 56.04 -29.42 30.15
N LYS A 13 56.73 -29.20 31.27
CA LYS A 13 56.55 -28.06 32.18
C LYS A 13 57.01 -26.73 31.55
N ASP A 14 57.74 -26.80 30.44
CA ASP A 14 58.19 -25.63 29.68
C ASP A 14 57.15 -25.21 28.66
N LYS A 15 56.83 -23.91 28.65
CA LYS A 15 55.67 -23.31 27.95
C LYS A 15 55.74 -23.35 26.41
N THR A 16 56.67 -24.11 25.82
CA THR A 16 56.89 -24.15 24.38
C THR A 16 56.68 -25.59 23.90
N GLY A 17 55.58 -25.83 23.17
CA GLY A 17 55.34 -27.11 22.49
C GLY A 17 54.38 -28.08 23.19
N LYS A 18 53.24 -27.61 23.70
CA LYS A 18 52.14 -28.51 24.11
C LYS A 18 51.45 -29.08 22.87
N VAL A 19 51.91 -30.23 22.39
CA VAL A 19 51.29 -30.97 21.28
C VAL A 19 50.31 -32.00 21.83
N LEU A 20 49.07 -31.98 21.31
CA LEU A 20 48.05 -32.96 21.62
C LEU A 20 48.08 -34.03 20.51
N GLN A 21 48.48 -35.24 20.86
CA GLN A 21 48.46 -36.38 19.94
C GLN A 21 47.26 -37.26 20.28
N LEU A 22 46.41 -37.48 19.29
CA LEU A 22 45.20 -38.29 19.40
C LEU A 22 45.40 -39.57 18.60
N ASN A 23 45.19 -40.73 19.22
CA ASN A 23 45.30 -42.03 18.55
C ASN A 23 43.93 -42.70 18.43
N GLY A 24 43.64 -43.24 17.24
CA GLY A 24 42.41 -43.97 16.91
C GLY A 24 41.88 -43.64 15.50
N ASP A 25 41.27 -44.62 14.84
CA ASP A 25 40.84 -44.58 13.42
C ASP A 25 39.76 -43.51 13.11
N LYS A 26 39.22 -42.84 14.14
CA LYS A 26 38.24 -41.75 14.06
C LYS A 26 38.51 -40.62 15.06
N ALA A 27 39.76 -40.45 15.50
CA ALA A 27 40.08 -39.46 16.52
C ALA A 27 40.00 -38.03 15.96
N SER A 28 39.19 -37.16 16.59
CA SER A 28 39.00 -35.78 16.16
C SER A 28 38.99 -34.80 17.34
N ALA A 29 39.64 -33.66 17.15
CA ALA A 29 39.59 -32.52 18.07
C ALA A 29 38.71 -31.43 17.48
N ASN A 30 37.51 -31.25 18.03
CA ASN A 30 36.62 -30.17 17.62
C ASN A 30 36.61 -29.07 18.67
N PHE A 31 36.90 -27.84 18.23
CA PHE A 31 36.62 -26.65 19.01
C PHE A 31 35.11 -26.47 19.06
N VAL A 32 34.50 -26.88 20.18
CA VAL A 32 33.11 -26.55 20.49
C VAL A 32 33.04 -25.03 20.62
N GLN A 33 32.60 -24.35 19.56
CA GLN A 33 32.15 -22.97 19.65
C GLN A 33 30.94 -22.96 20.59
N PRO A 34 30.83 -22.03 21.55
CA PRO A 34 29.58 -21.83 22.28
C PRO A 34 28.45 -21.68 21.25
N PRO A 35 27.25 -22.24 21.47
CA PRO A 35 26.13 -22.02 20.55
C PRO A 35 26.02 -20.51 20.31
N ASN A 36 26.02 -20.11 19.04
CA ASN A 36 26.13 -18.72 18.62
C ASN A 36 24.99 -17.88 19.22
N ALA A 37 25.20 -17.33 20.42
CA ALA A 37 24.20 -16.56 21.17
C ALA A 37 23.66 -15.36 20.36
N SER A 38 24.43 -14.91 19.36
CA SER A 38 24.06 -13.85 18.43
C SER A 38 22.86 -14.21 17.54
N GLU A 39 22.79 -15.45 17.04
CA GLU A 39 21.70 -15.86 16.13
C GLU A 39 20.39 -16.05 16.91
N SER A 40 20.47 -16.67 18.09
CA SER A 40 19.31 -16.82 18.98
C SER A 40 18.75 -15.45 19.41
N LEU A 41 19.61 -14.49 19.73
CA LEU A 41 19.20 -13.13 20.08
C LEU A 41 18.55 -12.39 18.90
N SER A 42 19.09 -12.58 17.69
CA SER A 42 18.52 -11.98 16.48
C SER A 42 17.12 -12.53 16.19
N ASN A 43 16.94 -13.84 16.32
CA ASN A 43 15.65 -14.50 16.15
C ASN A 43 14.64 -14.03 17.21
N GLU A 44 15.05 -13.95 18.47
CA GLU A 44 14.21 -13.43 19.55
C GLU A 44 13.74 -12.00 19.27
N LYS A 45 14.63 -11.12 18.81
CA LYS A 45 14.26 -9.74 18.45
C LYS A 45 13.20 -9.71 17.35
N LYS A 46 13.36 -10.53 16.30
CA LYS A 46 12.41 -10.62 15.19
C LYS A 46 11.05 -11.15 15.65
N ASP A 47 11.04 -12.13 16.55
CA ASP A 47 9.81 -12.67 17.12
C ASP A 47 9.10 -11.64 17.98
N LEU A 48 9.83 -10.94 18.85
CA LEU A 48 9.30 -9.85 19.68
C LEU A 48 8.72 -8.73 18.82
N GLU A 49 9.40 -8.34 17.75
CA GLU A 49 8.89 -7.35 16.80
C GLU A 49 7.57 -7.81 16.17
N SER A 50 7.50 -9.06 15.70
CA SER A 50 6.26 -9.64 15.16
C SER A 50 5.12 -9.64 16.18
N ILE A 51 5.42 -10.00 17.44
CA ILE A 51 4.45 -10.02 18.54
C ILE A 51 3.94 -8.60 18.82
N ILE A 52 4.82 -7.59 18.86
CA ILE A 52 4.43 -6.19 19.11
C ILE A 52 3.42 -5.70 18.06
N TYR A 53 3.67 -5.95 16.78
CA TYR A 53 2.75 -5.53 15.71
C TYR A 53 1.40 -6.26 15.79
N LYS A 54 1.40 -7.56 16.08
CA LYS A 54 0.17 -8.35 16.24
C LYS A 54 -0.63 -7.94 17.48
N MET A 55 0.02 -7.70 18.62
CA MET A 55 -0.64 -7.29 19.86
C MET A 55 -1.22 -5.88 19.77
N THR A 56 -0.53 -4.97 19.10
CA THR A 56 -0.99 -3.59 18.93
C THR A 56 -1.95 -3.41 17.75
N ASN A 57 -2.18 -4.46 16.95
CA ASN A 57 -2.91 -4.39 15.67
C ASN A 57 -2.34 -3.33 14.71
N SER A 58 -1.01 -3.15 14.74
CA SER A 58 -0.32 -2.16 13.91
C SER A 58 0.31 -2.82 12.68
N VAL A 59 0.45 -2.07 11.59
CA VAL A 59 1.16 -2.54 10.40
C VAL A 59 2.66 -2.30 10.56
N ASN A 60 3.48 -3.26 10.12
CA ASN A 60 4.89 -3.03 9.86
C ASN A 60 5.09 -2.56 8.41
N ILE A 61 5.58 -1.33 8.23
CA ILE A 61 5.88 -0.70 6.92
C ILE A 61 7.38 -0.48 6.72
N SER A 62 8.22 -1.20 7.46
CA SER A 62 9.66 -1.12 7.25
C SER A 62 10.02 -1.63 5.84
N PRO A 63 11.05 -1.09 5.18
CA PRO A 63 11.48 -1.55 3.86
C PRO A 63 11.68 -3.06 3.80
N GLU A 64 12.28 -3.66 4.83
CA GLU A 64 12.55 -5.09 4.93
C GLU A 64 11.27 -5.93 4.98
N ALA A 65 10.22 -5.43 5.65
CA ALA A 65 8.90 -6.07 5.66
C ALA A 65 8.16 -5.94 4.33
N LEU A 66 8.40 -4.84 3.60
CA LEU A 66 7.76 -4.54 2.32
C LEU A 66 8.44 -5.22 1.12
N GLU A 67 9.72 -5.59 1.21
CA GLU A 67 10.47 -6.29 0.16
C GLU A 67 9.77 -7.59 -0.30
N GLY A 68 9.28 -8.40 0.64
CA GLY A 68 8.53 -9.63 0.33
C GLY A 68 7.10 -9.39 -0.16
N LEU A 69 6.58 -8.17 -0.01
CA LEU A 69 5.21 -7.79 -0.33
C LEU A 69 5.10 -6.93 -1.60
N GLY A 70 6.20 -6.65 -2.31
CA GLY A 70 6.23 -5.73 -3.45
C GLY A 70 5.13 -5.98 -4.51
N ASN A 71 4.92 -7.23 -4.92
CA ASN A 71 3.85 -7.59 -5.86
C ASN A 71 2.44 -7.42 -5.28
N MET A 72 2.29 -7.61 -3.96
CA MET A 72 1.02 -7.44 -3.25
C MET A 72 0.68 -5.96 -3.03
N LEU A 73 1.69 -5.12 -2.78
CA LEU A 73 1.55 -3.67 -2.61
C LEU A 73 1.23 -2.96 -3.92
N ALA A 74 1.70 -3.49 -5.05
CA ALA A 74 1.39 -2.96 -6.38
C ALA A 74 -0.06 -3.25 -6.83
N THR A 75 -0.78 -4.11 -6.11
CA THR A 75 -2.13 -4.59 -6.47
C THR A 75 -3.18 -4.17 -5.43
N GLU A 76 -4.47 -4.45 -5.71
CA GLU A 76 -5.60 -4.18 -4.81
C GLU A 76 -5.48 -4.88 -3.43
N ASN A 77 -4.56 -5.84 -3.33
CA ASN A 77 -4.28 -6.58 -2.11
C ASN A 77 -3.51 -5.76 -1.05
N ALA A 78 -3.04 -4.55 -1.39
CA ALA A 78 -2.45 -3.61 -0.41
C ALA A 78 -3.40 -3.32 0.77
N ALA A 79 -4.72 -3.40 0.55
CA ALA A 79 -5.71 -3.24 1.63
C ALA A 79 -5.62 -4.35 2.69
N PHE A 80 -5.21 -5.57 2.34
CA PHE A 80 -5.05 -6.67 3.31
C PHE A 80 -3.96 -6.40 4.34
N LEU A 81 -2.92 -5.64 3.97
CA LEU A 81 -1.88 -5.20 4.90
C LEU A 81 -2.47 -4.38 6.06
N PHE A 82 -3.54 -3.62 5.80
CA PHE A 82 -4.19 -2.77 6.78
C PHE A 82 -5.35 -3.44 7.53
N MET A 83 -5.59 -4.74 7.35
CA MET A 83 -6.73 -5.44 7.98
C MET A 83 -6.75 -5.31 9.51
N LEU A 84 -5.63 -5.56 10.18
CA LEU A 84 -5.54 -5.45 11.65
C LEU A 84 -5.81 -4.01 12.14
N PRO A 85 -5.19 -2.96 11.56
CA PRO A 85 -5.56 -1.59 11.88
C PRO A 85 -7.02 -1.26 11.62
N HIS A 86 -7.63 -1.77 10.55
CA HIS A 86 -9.05 -1.54 10.26
C HIS A 86 -9.94 -2.13 11.35
N LEU A 87 -9.67 -3.36 11.77
CA LEU A 87 -10.36 -3.96 12.92
C LEU A 87 -10.17 -3.12 14.19
N LYS A 88 -8.97 -2.55 14.39
CA LYS A 88 -8.71 -1.67 15.53
C LYS A 88 -9.48 -0.35 15.44
N VAL A 89 -9.58 0.25 14.26
CA VAL A 89 -10.40 1.44 14.03
C VAL A 89 -11.86 1.13 14.34
N MET A 90 -12.40 0.00 13.85
CA MET A 90 -13.77 -0.42 14.12
C MET A 90 -14.05 -0.61 15.62
N ASP A 91 -13.15 -1.27 16.35
CA ASP A 91 -13.20 -1.38 17.82
C ASP A 91 -13.28 0.02 18.48
N LYS A 92 -12.44 0.96 18.02
CA LYS A 92 -12.45 2.33 18.54
C LYS A 92 -13.65 3.16 18.08
N MET A 93 -14.25 2.87 16.93
CA MET A 93 -15.47 3.55 16.49
C MET A 93 -16.59 3.38 17.53
N SER A 94 -16.70 2.22 18.17
CA SER A 94 -17.69 2.00 19.24
C SER A 94 -17.56 3.00 20.40
N VAL A 95 -16.37 3.53 20.66
CA VAL A 95 -16.11 4.50 21.72
C VAL A 95 -16.23 5.94 21.21
N TYR A 96 -15.68 6.22 20.03
CA TYR A 96 -15.66 7.58 19.48
C TYR A 96 -16.99 8.02 18.87
N VAL A 97 -17.75 7.12 18.22
CA VAL A 97 -19.04 7.47 17.59
C VAL A 97 -20.03 8.05 18.60
N PRO A 98 -20.26 7.45 19.79
CA PRO A 98 -21.11 8.07 20.81
C PRO A 98 -20.63 9.45 21.26
N ALA A 99 -19.31 9.62 21.44
CA ALA A 99 -18.72 10.90 21.84
C ALA A 99 -18.91 11.98 20.75
N LEU A 100 -18.74 11.60 19.48
CA LEU A 100 -18.98 12.49 18.33
C LEU A 100 -20.46 12.82 18.19
N LYS A 101 -21.37 11.85 18.32
CA LYS A 101 -22.83 12.10 18.33
C LYS A 101 -23.23 13.08 19.43
N ARG A 102 -22.64 12.99 20.64
CA ARG A 102 -22.86 13.97 21.72
C ARG A 102 -22.40 15.37 21.34
N ARG A 103 -21.21 15.51 20.73
CA ARG A 103 -20.71 16.83 20.27
C ARG A 103 -21.56 17.40 19.14
N MET A 104 -22.01 16.54 18.24
CA MET A 104 -22.86 16.93 17.12
C MET A 104 -24.24 17.39 17.56
N SER A 105 -24.80 16.82 18.64
CA SER A 105 -26.03 17.31 19.26
C SER A 105 -25.90 18.76 19.77
N ILE A 106 -24.74 19.13 20.32
CA ILE A 106 -24.45 20.51 20.73
C ILE A 106 -24.44 21.41 19.49
N VAL A 107 -23.73 21.02 18.44
CA VAL A 107 -23.67 21.77 17.17
C VAL A 107 -25.06 21.92 16.54
N LYS A 108 -25.86 20.85 16.50
CA LYS A 108 -27.27 20.86 16.03
C LYS A 108 -28.09 21.88 16.81
N SER A 109 -27.95 21.91 18.14
CA SER A 109 -28.67 22.87 19.00
C SER A 109 -28.30 24.32 18.67
N PHE A 110 -27.02 24.61 18.44
CA PHE A 110 -26.58 25.94 18.01
C PHE A 110 -27.10 26.31 16.61
N PHE A 111 -27.11 25.37 15.66
CA PHE A 111 -27.66 25.60 14.32
C PHE A 111 -29.16 25.93 14.35
N GLN A 112 -29.93 25.22 15.18
CA GLN A 112 -31.36 25.47 15.36
C GLN A 112 -31.65 26.81 16.05
N LEU A 113 -30.75 27.30 16.92
CA LEU A 113 -30.86 28.61 17.53
C LEU A 113 -30.59 29.75 16.54
N MET A 114 -29.57 29.60 15.70
CA MET A 114 -29.15 30.63 14.74
C MET A 114 -30.09 30.77 13.55
N ASN A 115 -30.67 29.68 13.06
CA ASN A 115 -31.58 29.69 11.91
C ASN A 115 -32.98 29.26 12.32
N THR A 116 -33.91 30.22 12.35
CA THR A 116 -35.31 30.02 12.76
C THR A 116 -36.06 29.01 11.88
N GLY A 117 -35.64 28.82 10.62
CA GLY A 117 -36.21 27.82 9.73
C GLY A 117 -35.97 26.37 10.16
N PHE A 118 -34.94 26.13 11.00
CA PHE A 118 -34.56 24.79 11.44
C PHE A 118 -34.97 24.46 12.89
N ARG A 119 -35.64 25.39 13.60
CA ARG A 119 -36.03 25.17 15.01
C ARG A 119 -36.84 23.90 15.26
N ASN A 120 -37.68 23.53 14.29
CA ASN A 120 -38.54 22.35 14.36
C ASN A 120 -38.13 21.25 13.37
N SER A 121 -36.98 21.41 12.69
CA SER A 121 -36.51 20.39 11.75
C SER A 121 -35.72 19.32 12.47
N ASP A 122 -36.01 18.06 12.20
CA ASP A 122 -35.19 16.95 12.67
C ASP A 122 -33.95 16.79 11.79
N LEU A 123 -32.88 17.49 12.16
CA LEU A 123 -31.59 17.39 11.46
C LEU A 123 -30.91 16.07 11.85
N ASP A 124 -30.88 15.11 10.94
CA ASP A 124 -30.07 13.91 11.13
C ASP A 124 -28.63 14.18 10.72
N ALA A 125 -27.70 13.72 11.54
CA ALA A 125 -26.29 13.85 11.29
C ALA A 125 -25.58 12.62 11.85
N GLU A 126 -24.67 12.04 11.07
CA GLU A 126 -23.93 10.86 11.45
C GLU A 126 -22.42 11.06 11.27
N PRO A 127 -21.60 10.65 12.24
CA PRO A 127 -20.15 10.70 12.08
C PRO A 127 -19.69 9.58 11.13
N VAL A 128 -19.06 9.95 10.02
CA VAL A 128 -18.41 9.02 9.10
C VAL A 128 -16.91 8.99 9.42
N ILE A 129 -16.39 7.82 9.78
CA ILE A 129 -14.97 7.60 10.04
C ILE A 129 -14.40 6.75 8.91
N THR A 130 -13.53 7.32 8.09
CA THR A 130 -12.86 6.63 6.98
C THR A 130 -11.43 6.27 7.38
N PRO A 131 -11.09 4.99 7.59
CA PRO A 131 -9.72 4.57 7.84
C PRO A 131 -8.84 4.87 6.62
N TYR A 132 -7.57 5.17 6.87
CA TYR A 132 -6.60 5.38 5.80
C TYR A 132 -6.20 4.07 5.14
N ILE A 133 -6.16 4.06 3.82
CA ILE A 133 -5.67 2.94 3.00
C ILE A 133 -4.67 3.52 2.00
N ILE A 134 -3.55 2.82 1.78
CA ILE A 134 -2.66 3.12 0.67
C ILE A 134 -3.38 2.68 -0.60
N ASN A 135 -3.93 3.64 -1.33
CA ASN A 135 -4.66 3.38 -2.56
C ASN A 135 -3.76 3.59 -3.78
N ASN A 136 -3.86 2.69 -4.74
CA ASN A 136 -3.32 2.91 -6.08
C ASN A 136 -4.39 3.65 -6.90
N GLU A 137 -4.26 4.97 -7.05
CA GLU A 137 -5.22 5.80 -7.79
C GLU A 137 -5.42 5.32 -9.22
N ALA A 138 -4.39 4.78 -9.88
CA ALA A 138 -4.50 4.26 -11.24
C ALA A 138 -5.50 3.10 -11.33
N LYS A 139 -5.44 2.17 -10.37
CA LYS A 139 -6.38 1.05 -10.29
C LYS A 139 -7.80 1.48 -9.96
N PHE A 140 -7.95 2.51 -9.13
CA PHE A 140 -9.26 3.11 -8.87
C PHE A 140 -9.88 3.69 -10.16
N TYR A 141 -9.08 4.38 -10.99
CA TYR A 141 -9.55 4.87 -12.29
C TYR A 141 -9.85 3.73 -13.28
N GLU A 142 -9.04 2.66 -13.32
CA GLU A 142 -9.34 1.46 -14.12
C GLU A 142 -10.68 0.82 -13.72
N MET A 143 -10.92 0.66 -12.41
CA MET A 143 -12.19 0.13 -11.88
C MET A 143 -13.37 1.03 -12.28
N LEU A 144 -13.23 2.35 -12.11
CA LEU A 144 -14.27 3.30 -12.50
C LEU A 144 -14.55 3.25 -14.00
N MET A 145 -13.51 3.13 -14.84
CA MET A 145 -13.67 2.93 -16.27
C MET A 145 -14.42 1.63 -16.56
N ALA A 146 -14.04 0.51 -15.93
CA ALA A 146 -14.70 -0.77 -16.13
C ALA A 146 -16.19 -0.73 -15.76
N VAL A 147 -16.55 -0.12 -14.61
CA VAL A 147 -17.93 0.07 -14.18
C VAL A 147 -18.70 0.98 -15.14
N ASN A 148 -18.03 1.99 -15.68
CA ASN A 148 -18.60 2.94 -16.64
C ASN A 148 -18.61 2.43 -18.09
N GLY A 149 -18.45 1.12 -18.32
CA GLY A 149 -18.46 0.53 -19.67
C GLY A 149 -17.25 0.95 -20.53
N ASN A 150 -16.11 1.15 -19.88
CA ASN A 150 -14.84 1.62 -20.45
C ASN A 150 -14.93 3.00 -21.12
N GLN A 151 -15.91 3.83 -20.73
CA GLN A 151 -16.02 5.20 -21.19
C GLN A 151 -15.00 6.10 -20.48
N PRO A 152 -14.44 7.12 -21.16
CA PRO A 152 -13.51 8.07 -20.55
C PRO A 152 -14.15 8.76 -19.33
N LEU A 153 -13.48 8.71 -18.18
CA LEU A 153 -13.98 9.32 -16.94
C LEU A 153 -13.88 10.85 -16.96
N PHE A 154 -12.86 11.37 -17.64
CA PHE A 154 -12.57 12.79 -17.73
C PHE A 154 -12.39 13.19 -19.19
N SER A 155 -12.65 14.46 -19.49
CA SER A 155 -12.25 15.03 -20.76
C SER A 155 -10.71 15.04 -20.85
N GLN A 156 -10.17 15.01 -22.07
CA GLN A 156 -8.72 15.13 -22.28
C GLN A 156 -8.18 16.41 -21.63
N LYS A 157 -8.94 17.51 -21.70
CA LYS A 157 -8.62 18.78 -21.03
C LYS A 157 -8.45 18.62 -19.52
N ALA A 158 -9.46 18.07 -18.85
CA ALA A 158 -9.46 17.92 -17.40
C ALA A 158 -8.37 16.95 -16.92
N THR A 159 -8.03 15.95 -17.73
CA THR A 159 -6.93 15.01 -17.44
C THR A 159 -5.57 15.71 -17.50
N MET A 160 -5.36 16.58 -18.50
CA MET A 160 -4.13 17.35 -18.67
C MET A 160 -3.94 18.40 -17.57
N GLU A 161 -5.02 19.06 -17.16
CA GLU A 161 -5.02 19.97 -16.00
C GLU A 161 -4.66 19.22 -14.71
N LYS A 162 -5.26 18.05 -14.47
CA LYS A 162 -4.94 17.18 -13.33
C LYS A 162 -3.50 16.66 -13.36
N ALA A 163 -2.94 16.42 -14.55
CA ALA A 163 -1.55 16.03 -14.74
C ALA A 163 -0.54 17.17 -14.49
N GLY A 164 -1.01 18.40 -14.23
CA GLY A 164 -0.16 19.56 -13.97
C GLY A 164 0.45 20.18 -15.23
N ILE A 165 -0.12 19.92 -16.41
CA ILE A 165 0.32 20.54 -17.66
C ILE A 165 -0.06 22.02 -17.65
N LYS A 166 0.94 22.90 -17.83
CA LYS A 166 0.76 24.35 -17.74
C LYS A 166 -0.03 24.94 -18.93
N ASP A 167 0.25 24.49 -20.15
CA ASP A 167 -0.34 25.00 -21.39
C ASP A 167 -1.26 23.94 -22.03
N VAL A 168 -2.43 23.74 -21.45
CA VAL A 168 -3.37 22.68 -21.85
C VAL A 168 -3.88 22.88 -23.29
N ASP A 169 -4.17 24.12 -23.68
CA ASP A 169 -4.76 24.40 -24.99
C ASP A 169 -3.75 24.16 -26.15
N LYS A 170 -2.47 24.52 -25.97
CA LYS A 170 -1.42 24.24 -26.97
C LYS A 170 -1.21 22.75 -27.18
N MET A 171 -1.17 22.00 -26.08
CA MET A 171 -0.94 20.56 -26.18
C MET A 171 -2.16 19.82 -26.75
N GLN A 172 -3.38 20.35 -26.59
CA GLN A 172 -4.54 19.86 -27.33
C GLN A 172 -4.46 20.12 -28.83
N GLU A 173 -3.90 21.25 -29.25
CA GLU A 173 -3.67 21.53 -30.67
C GLU A 173 -2.62 20.60 -31.28
N GLU A 174 -1.57 20.27 -30.54
CA GLU A 174 -0.57 19.27 -30.95
C GLU A 174 -1.19 17.87 -31.07
N ILE A 175 -1.97 17.43 -30.08
CA ILE A 175 -2.68 16.15 -30.13
C ILE A 175 -3.61 16.08 -31.36
N LYS A 176 -4.32 17.16 -31.69
CA LYS A 176 -5.19 17.23 -32.89
C LYS A 176 -4.41 17.17 -34.21
N LYS A 177 -3.16 17.63 -34.24
CA LYS A 177 -2.29 17.53 -35.43
C LYS A 177 -1.71 16.13 -35.59
N GLU A 178 -1.48 15.42 -34.48
CA GLU A 178 -0.93 14.07 -34.46
C GLU A 178 -1.99 12.98 -34.65
N THR A 179 -3.25 13.23 -34.26
CA THR A 179 -4.34 12.28 -34.51
C THR A 179 -4.74 12.34 -35.99
N PRO A 180 -4.63 11.23 -36.76
CA PRO A 180 -5.19 11.19 -38.09
C PRO A 180 -6.71 11.37 -37.98
N VAL A 181 -7.24 12.37 -38.68
CA VAL A 181 -8.68 12.66 -38.73
C VAL A 181 -9.43 11.36 -39.04
N PRO A 182 -10.42 10.95 -38.25
CA PRO A 182 -11.12 9.69 -38.45
C PRO A 182 -11.71 9.65 -39.86
N ALA A 183 -11.55 8.52 -40.57
CA ALA A 183 -11.94 8.38 -41.98
C ALA A 183 -13.39 8.83 -42.28
N LYS A 184 -14.30 8.74 -41.30
CA LYS A 184 -15.69 9.25 -41.41
C LYS A 184 -15.77 10.77 -41.56
N GLU A 185 -14.90 11.53 -40.89
CA GLU A 185 -14.83 12.99 -41.04
C GLU A 185 -14.13 13.37 -42.34
N ILE A 186 -13.09 12.64 -42.75
CA ILE A 186 -12.47 12.84 -44.08
C ILE A 186 -13.50 12.65 -45.18
N VAL A 187 -14.30 11.57 -45.12
CA VAL A 187 -15.37 11.31 -46.08
C VAL A 187 -16.42 12.43 -46.05
N LYS A 188 -16.85 12.90 -44.88
CA LYS A 188 -17.81 14.01 -44.75
C LYS A 188 -17.26 15.34 -45.28
N ILE A 189 -15.98 15.62 -45.05
CA ILE A 189 -15.26 16.79 -45.57
C ILE A 189 -15.18 16.69 -47.10
N LEU A 190 -14.84 15.53 -47.65
CA LEU A 190 -14.79 15.29 -49.09
C LEU A 190 -16.18 15.41 -49.74
N TYR A 191 -17.24 14.87 -49.14
CA TYR A 191 -18.62 15.02 -49.63
C TYR A 191 -19.07 16.49 -49.66
N ASN A 192 -18.69 17.28 -48.64
CA ASN A 192 -18.97 18.71 -48.60
C ASN A 192 -18.13 19.51 -49.61
N TYR A 193 -16.85 19.17 -49.81
CA TYR A 193 -15.97 19.81 -50.79
C TYR A 193 -16.35 19.49 -52.23
N LEU A 194 -16.82 18.26 -52.50
CA LEU A 194 -17.25 17.81 -53.82
C LEU A 194 -18.70 18.22 -54.15
N GLY A 195 -19.36 18.98 -53.29
CA GLY A 195 -20.67 19.57 -53.59
C GLY A 195 -21.83 18.59 -53.63
N PHE A 196 -21.69 17.39 -53.08
CA PHE A 196 -22.80 16.44 -52.91
C PHE A 196 -23.65 16.87 -51.71
N ASN A 197 -24.35 17.99 -51.89
CA ASN A 197 -25.41 18.40 -51.00
C ASN A 197 -26.48 17.31 -51.03
N ASN A 198 -26.80 16.75 -49.87
CA ASN A 198 -27.71 15.62 -49.71
C ASN A 198 -29.13 16.02 -50.12
N LYS A 199 -29.39 16.06 -51.43
CA LYS A 199 -30.73 16.10 -51.99
C LYS A 199 -31.16 14.65 -52.18
N SER A 200 -31.97 14.20 -51.22
CA SER A 200 -32.96 13.15 -51.35
C SER A 200 -32.45 11.78 -51.79
N LEU A 201 -32.48 10.82 -50.86
CA LEU A 201 -33.25 9.59 -51.03
C LEU A 201 -33.74 9.16 -49.65
N TYR A 202 -34.99 8.72 -49.63
CA TYR A 202 -35.80 8.25 -48.50
C TYR A 202 -35.09 7.23 -47.61
#